data_AF-A0A3N8H3A2-F1
#
_entry.id   AF-A0A3N8H3A2-F1
#
_cell.length_a   1.000
_cell.length_b   1.000
_cell.length_c   1.000
_cell.angle_alpha   90.00
_cell.angle_beta   90.00
_cell.angle_gamma   90.00
#
_symmetry.space_group_name_H-M   'P 1'
#
loop_
_entity.id
_entity.type
_entity.pdbx_description
1 polymer ?
#
loop_
_entity_poly.entity_id
_entity_poly.type
_entity_poly.pdbx_seq_one_letter_code
_entity_poly.pdbx_strand_id
1 'polypeptide(L)'
;MSDLFQVEPRRPLAEALRPKTLAEVIGQTHLLGEGKPLRLAFESGKPHSMILWGPPGVGKTTLARLTALAFDCEFIALSAVLGGVKDIRESMEQAKDTLNRTGRHTILFVDEIHRFNKGQQDALLPFVESGLVTFIGATTENPSFEVNSALLSRAQVYVLQSLNDDEMRQLLKRAQEIALDGLAFDDKAIDTLIGYADGDARRFLNLLEQAQTAAASARVTTIDAEFVSSAMTLNTRRFDKGGDNFYDQISALHKSVRGSSPDGALYWFCRMIDGGADPKYLARRIVRMAWEDIGLADPRALQVANDAAETYERLGSPEGELALGQAVIYLACAAKSNAGYNAFNQAMAFVKQDKSREVPVHLRNAPTKLMKELGYGHAYRYAHDEPNAYAAGESYLPEGMREPRWYKPVPRGLESKIADKLAWLRDLDREAGKKD
;
A
#
# COMPACT_ATOMS: atom_id res chain seq x y z
N MET A 1 -51.52 -24.04 -6.70
CA MET A 1 -51.74 -22.58 -6.78
C MET A 1 -50.73 -21.89 -5.89
N SER A 2 -49.51 -21.70 -6.36
CA SER A 2 -48.47 -20.92 -5.68
C SER A 2 -47.35 -20.64 -6.68
N ASP A 3 -47.43 -19.51 -7.38
CA ASP A 3 -46.29 -18.65 -7.78
C ASP A 3 -46.70 -17.56 -8.80
N LEU A 4 -47.89 -16.95 -8.61
CA LEU A 4 -48.32 -15.84 -9.47
C LEU A 4 -47.77 -14.47 -9.04
N PHE A 5 -46.94 -14.40 -7.98
CA PHE A 5 -46.46 -13.14 -7.39
C PHE A 5 -44.98 -13.15 -6.95
N GLN A 6 -44.13 -14.03 -7.50
CA GLN A 6 -42.69 -13.82 -7.35
C GLN A 6 -42.24 -12.80 -8.39
N VAL A 7 -42.15 -11.53 -7.97
CA VAL A 7 -41.42 -10.52 -8.72
C VAL A 7 -39.95 -10.90 -8.61
N GLU A 8 -39.38 -11.52 -9.64
CA GLU A 8 -37.93 -11.73 -9.67
C GLU A 8 -37.23 -10.36 -9.63
N PRO A 9 -36.27 -10.15 -8.70
CA PRO A 9 -35.53 -8.90 -8.67
C PRO A 9 -34.76 -8.73 -9.98
N ARG A 10 -34.88 -7.55 -10.60
CA ARG A 10 -34.13 -7.23 -11.82
C ARG A 10 -32.64 -7.33 -11.51
N ARG A 11 -31.95 -8.25 -12.19
CA ARG A 11 -30.53 -8.51 -11.97
C ARG A 11 -29.71 -7.28 -12.40
N PRO A 12 -28.76 -6.82 -11.58
CA PRO A 12 -27.84 -5.76 -11.98
C PRO A 12 -27.05 -6.15 -13.23
N LEU A 13 -26.67 -5.16 -14.04
CA LEU A 13 -25.92 -5.36 -15.28
C LEU A 13 -24.63 -6.18 -15.08
N ALA A 14 -23.92 -5.94 -13.97
CA ALA A 14 -22.71 -6.68 -13.62
C ALA A 14 -22.93 -8.19 -13.39
N GLU A 15 -24.13 -8.60 -12.96
CA GLU A 15 -24.49 -10.01 -12.82
C GLU A 15 -24.96 -10.59 -14.16
N ALA A 16 -25.74 -9.82 -14.93
CA ALA A 16 -26.25 -10.22 -16.24
C ALA A 16 -25.11 -10.48 -17.26
N LEU A 17 -24.04 -9.68 -17.21
CA LEU A 17 -22.87 -9.78 -18.08
C LEU A 17 -21.77 -10.71 -17.56
N ARG A 18 -22.00 -11.42 -16.45
CA ARG A 18 -20.97 -12.30 -15.90
C ARG A 18 -20.57 -13.37 -16.95
N PRO A 19 -19.28 -13.49 -17.29
CA PRO A 19 -18.78 -14.53 -18.19
C PRO A 19 -19.23 -15.93 -17.77
N LYS A 20 -19.62 -16.75 -18.75
CA LYS A 20 -20.01 -18.15 -18.57
C LYS A 20 -18.88 -19.13 -18.92
N THR A 21 -17.90 -18.66 -19.68
CA THR A 21 -16.72 -19.43 -20.08
C THR A 21 -15.44 -18.62 -19.86
N LEU A 22 -14.29 -19.29 -19.78
CA LEU A 22 -13.00 -18.61 -19.69
C LEU A 22 -12.71 -17.71 -20.90
N ALA A 23 -13.16 -18.10 -22.10
CA ALA A 23 -12.95 -17.32 -23.32
C ALA A 23 -13.71 -15.99 -23.31
N GLU A 24 -14.77 -15.88 -22.51
CA GLU A 24 -15.51 -14.64 -22.33
C GLU A 24 -14.83 -13.71 -21.31
N VAL A 25 -13.87 -14.15 -20.50
CA VAL A 25 -13.22 -13.25 -19.54
C VAL A 25 -12.41 -12.19 -20.29
N ILE A 26 -12.74 -10.92 -20.04
CA ILE A 26 -12.00 -9.78 -20.59
C ILE A 26 -10.88 -9.42 -19.60
N GLY A 27 -9.67 -9.27 -20.14
CA GLY A 27 -8.45 -9.00 -19.37
C GLY A 27 -7.79 -10.24 -18.80
N GLN A 28 -6.82 -10.02 -17.90
CA GLN A 28 -5.99 -11.08 -17.29
C GLN A 28 -5.24 -11.96 -18.30
N THR A 29 -4.87 -11.43 -19.46
CA THR A 29 -4.20 -12.19 -20.54
C THR A 29 -2.85 -12.79 -20.09
N HIS A 30 -2.19 -12.20 -19.10
CA HIS A 30 -0.99 -12.74 -18.47
C HIS A 30 -1.24 -14.02 -17.66
N LEU A 31 -2.48 -14.28 -17.24
CA LEU A 31 -2.89 -15.50 -16.52
C LEU A 31 -3.68 -16.48 -17.39
N LEU A 32 -4.54 -15.95 -18.27
CA LEU A 32 -5.52 -16.72 -19.05
C LEU A 32 -5.14 -16.91 -20.52
N GLY A 33 -4.08 -16.25 -20.99
CA GLY A 33 -3.56 -16.44 -22.35
C GLY A 33 -3.05 -17.86 -22.58
N GLU A 34 -2.79 -18.20 -23.84
CA GLU A 34 -2.27 -19.51 -24.22
C GLU A 34 -0.94 -19.81 -23.48
N GLY A 35 -0.85 -21.00 -22.89
CA GLY A 35 0.32 -21.43 -22.10
C GLY A 35 0.54 -20.68 -20.78
N LYS A 36 -0.41 -19.87 -20.31
CA LYS A 36 -0.28 -19.11 -19.05
C LYS A 36 -0.75 -19.91 -17.83
N PRO A 37 -0.28 -19.56 -16.61
CA PRO A 37 -0.44 -20.41 -15.43
C PRO A 37 -1.87 -20.80 -15.10
N LEU A 38 -2.80 -19.84 -15.08
CA LEU A 38 -4.19 -20.12 -14.74
C LEU A 38 -4.90 -20.87 -15.88
N ARG A 39 -4.57 -20.55 -17.14
CA ARG A 39 -5.06 -21.30 -18.31
C ARG A 39 -4.68 -22.78 -18.25
N LEU A 40 -3.39 -23.06 -18.03
CA LEU A 40 -2.87 -24.43 -17.91
C LEU A 40 -3.52 -25.19 -16.75
N ALA A 41 -3.81 -24.52 -15.64
CA ALA A 41 -4.52 -25.14 -14.53
C ALA A 41 -5.95 -25.55 -14.90
N PHE A 42 -6.69 -24.71 -15.62
CA PHE A 42 -8.01 -25.08 -16.15
C PHE A 42 -7.93 -26.22 -17.17
N GLU A 43 -6.93 -26.21 -18.04
CA GLU A 43 -6.71 -27.26 -19.04
C GLU A 43 -6.28 -28.60 -18.42
N SER A 44 -5.69 -28.60 -17.22
CA SER A 44 -5.30 -29.82 -16.50
C SER A 44 -6.48 -30.69 -16.05
N GLY A 45 -7.70 -30.15 -16.03
CA GLY A 45 -8.90 -30.86 -15.59
C GLY A 45 -9.01 -31.04 -14.06
N LYS A 46 -8.07 -30.48 -13.27
CA LYS A 46 -8.05 -30.64 -11.81
C LYS A 46 -8.10 -29.28 -11.10
N PRO A 47 -9.12 -29.03 -10.25
CA PRO A 47 -9.14 -27.83 -9.43
C PRO A 47 -8.01 -27.89 -8.38
N HIS A 48 -7.44 -26.74 -8.05
CA HIS A 48 -6.46 -26.60 -6.97
C HIS A 48 -6.78 -25.34 -6.15
N SER A 49 -6.36 -25.34 -4.89
CA SER A 49 -6.61 -24.20 -4.00
C SER A 49 -5.80 -22.98 -4.43
N MET A 50 -6.40 -21.80 -4.39
CA MET A 50 -5.77 -20.58 -4.87
C MET A 50 -6.19 -19.33 -4.09
N ILE A 51 -5.34 -18.31 -4.13
CA ILE A 51 -5.66 -16.96 -3.68
C ILE A 51 -5.66 -16.04 -4.90
N LEU A 52 -6.81 -15.42 -5.17
CA LEU A 52 -6.97 -14.39 -6.19
C LEU A 52 -6.73 -13.03 -5.53
N TRP A 53 -5.56 -12.45 -5.78
CA TRP A 53 -5.19 -11.14 -5.26
C TRP A 53 -5.28 -10.10 -6.37
N GLY A 54 -6.04 -9.05 -6.14
CA GLY A 54 -6.03 -7.90 -7.01
C GLY A 54 -7.08 -6.87 -6.62
N PRO A 55 -7.09 -5.70 -7.28
CA PRO A 55 -8.00 -4.62 -6.97
C PRO A 55 -9.50 -5.01 -7.09
N PRO A 56 -10.46 -4.23 -6.58
CA PRO A 56 -11.89 -4.51 -6.81
C PRO A 56 -12.24 -4.54 -8.31
N GLY A 57 -13.29 -5.28 -8.67
CA GLY A 57 -13.80 -5.31 -10.04
C GLY A 57 -12.98 -6.07 -11.09
N VAL A 58 -11.82 -6.65 -10.75
CA VAL A 58 -10.93 -7.33 -11.73
C VAL A 58 -11.34 -8.78 -12.06
N GLY A 59 -12.49 -9.25 -11.57
CA GLY A 59 -13.03 -10.58 -11.92
C GLY A 59 -12.73 -11.72 -10.94
N LYS A 60 -12.27 -11.46 -9.72
CA LYS A 60 -11.98 -12.49 -8.69
C LYS A 60 -13.15 -13.48 -8.48
N THR A 61 -14.33 -12.96 -8.11
CA THR A 61 -15.54 -13.78 -7.90
C THR A 61 -15.97 -14.51 -9.17
N THR A 62 -15.82 -13.86 -10.34
CA THR A 62 -16.16 -14.45 -11.64
C THR A 62 -15.27 -15.66 -11.92
N LEU A 63 -13.96 -15.54 -11.73
CA LEU A 63 -13.03 -16.64 -11.94
C LEU A 63 -13.29 -17.80 -11.00
N ALA A 64 -13.58 -17.54 -9.72
CA ALA A 64 -13.94 -18.59 -8.77
C ALA A 64 -15.19 -19.39 -9.20
N ARG A 65 -16.21 -18.70 -9.71
CA ARG A 65 -17.42 -19.34 -10.24
C ARG A 65 -17.16 -20.13 -11.51
N LEU A 66 -16.34 -19.59 -12.42
CA LEU A 66 -15.93 -20.30 -13.63
C LEU A 66 -15.15 -21.56 -13.31
N THR A 67 -14.31 -21.55 -12.26
CA THR A 67 -13.62 -22.75 -11.75
C THR A 67 -14.63 -23.84 -11.37
N ALA A 68 -15.67 -23.50 -10.61
CA ALA A 68 -16.68 -24.47 -10.22
C ALA A 68 -17.46 -25.03 -11.42
N LEU A 69 -17.82 -24.18 -12.38
CA LEU A 69 -18.50 -24.61 -13.61
C LEU A 69 -17.62 -25.50 -14.48
N ALA A 70 -16.34 -25.13 -14.67
CA ALA A 70 -15.42 -25.86 -15.54
C ALA A 70 -15.08 -27.26 -15.02
N PHE A 71 -15.06 -27.44 -13.69
CA PHE A 71 -14.72 -28.71 -13.04
C PHE A 71 -15.93 -29.45 -12.44
N ASP A 72 -17.16 -29.07 -12.81
CA ASP A 72 -18.42 -29.63 -12.30
C ASP A 72 -18.45 -29.77 -10.76
N CYS A 73 -18.00 -28.73 -10.07
CA CYS A 73 -18.00 -28.67 -8.62
C CYS A 73 -19.21 -27.90 -8.08
N GLU A 74 -19.62 -28.24 -6.87
CA GLU A 74 -20.53 -27.40 -6.09
C GLU A 74 -19.81 -26.10 -5.69
N PHE A 75 -20.53 -24.98 -5.65
CA PHE A 75 -19.96 -23.67 -5.32
C PHE A 75 -20.59 -23.11 -4.05
N ILE A 76 -19.80 -23.03 -2.97
CA ILE A 76 -20.20 -22.38 -1.72
C ILE A 76 -19.43 -21.08 -1.59
N ALA A 77 -20.13 -19.96 -1.40
CA ALA A 77 -19.52 -18.65 -1.21
C ALA A 77 -19.73 -18.14 0.21
N LEU A 78 -18.64 -17.72 0.84
CA LEU A 78 -18.60 -17.04 2.13
C LEU A 78 -18.06 -15.62 1.95
N SER A 79 -18.62 -14.68 2.70
CA SER A 79 -18.08 -13.32 2.83
C SER A 79 -17.37 -13.21 4.17
N ALA A 80 -16.09 -12.88 4.17
CA ALA A 80 -15.34 -12.71 5.41
C ALA A 80 -15.74 -11.47 6.22
N VAL A 81 -16.54 -10.57 5.62
CA VAL A 81 -17.09 -9.38 6.28
C VAL A 81 -18.27 -9.74 7.18
N LEU A 82 -19.10 -10.69 6.74
CA LEU A 82 -20.34 -11.07 7.43
C LEU A 82 -20.23 -12.42 8.16
N GLY A 83 -19.31 -13.28 7.74
CA GLY A 83 -19.18 -14.66 8.19
C GLY A 83 -18.32 -14.82 9.44
N GLY A 84 -18.80 -15.63 10.38
CA GLY A 84 -18.07 -16.11 11.55
C GLY A 84 -17.60 -17.56 11.41
N VAL A 85 -17.05 -18.12 12.50
CA VAL A 85 -16.63 -19.54 12.57
C VAL A 85 -17.83 -20.50 12.37
N LYS A 86 -19.04 -20.06 12.71
CA LYS A 86 -20.26 -20.83 12.52
C LYS A 86 -20.55 -21.06 11.03
N ASP A 87 -20.54 -20.00 10.22
CA ASP A 87 -20.80 -20.09 8.77
C ASP A 87 -19.76 -20.96 8.05
N ILE A 88 -18.50 -20.92 8.52
CA ILE A 88 -17.45 -21.83 8.03
C ILE A 88 -17.85 -23.28 8.29
N ARG A 89 -18.25 -23.63 9.52
CA ARG A 89 -18.63 -25.02 9.86
C ARG A 89 -19.85 -25.50 9.09
N GLU A 90 -20.88 -24.67 8.98
CA GLU A 90 -22.09 -24.99 8.20
C GLU A 90 -21.75 -25.24 6.72
N SER A 91 -20.84 -24.44 6.15
CA SER A 91 -20.34 -24.64 4.78
C SER A 91 -19.60 -25.97 4.62
N MET A 92 -18.84 -26.41 5.63
CA MET A 92 -18.15 -27.71 5.58
C MET A 92 -19.11 -28.88 5.69
N GLU A 93 -20.14 -28.77 6.53
CA GLU A 93 -21.19 -29.77 6.63
C GLU A 93 -21.94 -29.90 5.29
N GLN A 94 -22.30 -28.78 4.67
CA GLN A 94 -22.90 -28.76 3.33
C GLN A 94 -21.98 -29.41 2.29
N ALA A 95 -20.68 -29.10 2.29
CA ALA A 95 -19.72 -29.69 1.36
C ALA A 95 -19.62 -31.22 1.54
N LYS A 96 -19.62 -31.70 2.79
CA LYS A 96 -19.60 -33.13 3.12
C LYS A 96 -20.88 -33.83 2.68
N ASP A 97 -22.03 -33.22 2.90
CA ASP A 97 -23.32 -33.77 2.48
C ASP A 97 -23.44 -33.85 0.96
N THR A 98 -23.00 -32.81 0.25
CA THR A 98 -22.94 -32.82 -1.22
C THR A 98 -22.05 -33.94 -1.73
N LEU A 99 -20.85 -34.09 -1.18
CA LEU A 99 -19.92 -35.15 -1.58
C LEU A 99 -20.54 -36.53 -1.34
N ASN A 100 -21.15 -36.77 -0.18
CA ASN A 100 -21.77 -38.05 0.16
C ASN A 100 -22.99 -38.39 -0.72
N ARG A 101 -23.79 -37.38 -1.07
CA ARG A 101 -25.05 -37.58 -1.81
C ARG A 101 -24.86 -37.65 -3.33
N THR A 102 -23.92 -36.87 -3.86
CA THR A 102 -23.78 -36.65 -5.30
C THR A 102 -22.41 -37.07 -5.85
N GLY A 103 -21.42 -37.29 -4.98
CA GLY A 103 -20.03 -37.49 -5.38
C GLY A 103 -19.34 -36.23 -5.90
N ARG A 104 -20.02 -35.08 -5.94
CA ARG A 104 -19.46 -33.82 -6.46
C ARG A 104 -18.57 -33.17 -5.41
N HIS A 105 -17.38 -32.75 -5.83
CA HIS A 105 -16.48 -31.96 -5.01
C HIS A 105 -16.98 -30.52 -4.87
N THR A 106 -16.48 -29.80 -3.87
CA THR A 106 -16.91 -28.43 -3.56
C THR A 106 -15.77 -27.43 -3.71
N ILE A 107 -16.04 -26.32 -4.40
CA ILE A 107 -15.24 -25.10 -4.38
C ILE A 107 -15.78 -24.21 -3.27
N LEU A 108 -14.95 -23.97 -2.25
CA LEU A 108 -15.23 -23.00 -1.20
C LEU A 108 -14.59 -21.66 -1.56
N PHE A 109 -15.41 -20.70 -1.93
CA PHE A 109 -14.98 -19.33 -2.20
C PHE A 109 -15.12 -18.47 -0.93
N VAL A 110 -14.05 -17.77 -0.54
CA VAL A 110 -14.08 -16.80 0.56
C VAL A 110 -13.67 -15.43 0.03
N ASP A 111 -14.64 -14.52 -0.02
CA ASP A 111 -14.40 -13.12 -0.43
C ASP A 111 -13.84 -12.31 0.74
N GLU A 112 -12.96 -11.36 0.43
CA GLU A 112 -12.31 -10.47 1.40
C GLU A 112 -11.56 -11.23 2.52
N ILE A 113 -10.84 -12.32 2.18
CA ILE A 113 -10.22 -13.24 3.16
C ILE A 113 -9.31 -12.56 4.20
N HIS A 114 -8.72 -11.40 3.88
CA HIS A 114 -7.93 -10.59 4.82
C HIS A 114 -8.73 -10.11 6.04
N ARG A 115 -10.07 -10.12 5.99
CA ARG A 115 -10.93 -9.77 7.12
C ARG A 115 -11.08 -10.88 8.15
N PHE A 116 -10.76 -12.12 7.80
CA PHE A 116 -10.71 -13.20 8.78
C PHE A 116 -9.50 -13.07 9.68
N ASN A 117 -9.74 -13.19 10.99
CA ASN A 117 -8.66 -13.33 11.94
C ASN A 117 -7.93 -14.67 11.78
N LYS A 118 -6.76 -14.80 12.39
CA LYS A 118 -5.93 -15.99 12.30
C LYS A 118 -6.67 -17.29 12.70
N GLY A 119 -7.51 -17.24 13.74
CA GLY A 119 -8.27 -18.42 14.18
C GLY A 119 -9.35 -18.86 13.18
N GLN A 120 -9.99 -17.92 12.48
CA GLN A 120 -10.93 -18.23 11.40
C GLN A 120 -10.22 -18.83 10.18
N GLN A 121 -9.03 -18.32 9.85
CA GLN A 121 -8.21 -18.88 8.77
C GLN A 121 -7.70 -20.29 9.11
N ASP A 122 -7.23 -20.51 10.34
CA ASP A 122 -6.78 -21.82 10.82
C ASP A 122 -7.92 -22.85 10.82
N ALA A 123 -9.16 -22.42 11.04
CA ALA A 123 -10.34 -23.31 10.98
C ALA A 123 -10.61 -23.89 9.58
N LEU A 124 -10.08 -23.30 8.51
CA LEU A 124 -10.21 -23.81 7.14
C LEU A 124 -9.22 -24.96 6.84
N LEU A 125 -8.06 -24.99 7.51
CA LEU A 125 -6.94 -25.86 7.17
C LEU A 125 -7.29 -27.36 7.12
N PRO A 126 -7.99 -27.96 8.10
CA PRO A 126 -8.26 -29.40 8.09
C PRO A 126 -9.07 -29.85 6.86
N PHE A 127 -9.93 -28.96 6.34
CA PHE A 127 -10.82 -29.25 5.23
C PHE A 127 -10.13 -29.07 3.87
N VAL A 128 -9.18 -28.13 3.80
CA VAL A 128 -8.30 -27.98 2.63
C VAL A 128 -7.33 -29.15 2.55
N GLU A 129 -6.76 -29.59 3.68
CA GLU A 129 -5.79 -30.70 3.73
C GLU A 129 -6.42 -32.06 3.43
N SER A 130 -7.64 -32.31 3.91
CA SER A 130 -8.37 -33.54 3.63
C SER A 130 -8.89 -33.63 2.20
N GLY A 131 -8.87 -32.52 1.45
CA GLY A 131 -9.43 -32.43 0.10
C GLY A 131 -10.96 -32.41 0.08
N LEU A 132 -11.62 -32.17 1.23
CA LEU A 132 -13.07 -32.02 1.31
C LEU A 132 -13.54 -30.84 0.44
N VAL A 133 -12.77 -29.75 0.46
CA VAL A 133 -13.02 -28.55 -0.34
C VAL A 133 -11.75 -28.14 -1.07
N THR A 134 -11.92 -27.63 -2.29
CA THR A 134 -10.90 -26.81 -2.94
C THR A 134 -11.16 -25.34 -2.59
N PHE A 135 -10.18 -24.69 -1.97
CA PHE A 135 -10.33 -23.35 -1.41
C PHE A 135 -9.91 -22.26 -2.41
N ILE A 136 -10.77 -21.25 -2.60
CA ILE A 136 -10.46 -20.05 -3.37
C ILE A 136 -10.67 -18.81 -2.48
N GLY A 137 -9.58 -18.20 -2.04
CA GLY A 137 -9.64 -16.91 -1.33
C GLY A 137 -9.54 -15.74 -2.29
N ALA A 138 -10.31 -14.67 -2.07
CA ALA A 138 -10.17 -13.41 -2.79
C ALA A 138 -9.79 -12.27 -1.85
N THR A 139 -8.85 -11.43 -2.25
CA THR A 139 -8.41 -10.28 -1.47
C THR A 139 -7.99 -9.11 -2.35
N THR A 140 -8.19 -7.89 -1.85
CA THR A 140 -7.62 -6.64 -2.38
C THR A 140 -6.30 -6.26 -1.72
N GLU A 141 -6.03 -6.81 -0.54
CA GLU A 141 -4.82 -6.58 0.26
C GLU A 141 -3.80 -7.69 0.04
N ASN A 142 -2.52 -7.37 0.22
CA ASN A 142 -1.42 -8.27 -0.10
C ASN A 142 -1.48 -9.52 0.78
N PRO A 143 -1.62 -10.71 0.18
CA PRO A 143 -1.86 -11.93 0.92
C PRO A 143 -0.69 -12.33 1.82
N SER A 144 0.55 -11.86 1.58
CA SER A 144 1.69 -12.20 2.43
C SER A 144 1.62 -11.60 3.84
N PHE A 145 0.82 -10.54 4.03
CA PHE A 145 0.64 -9.89 5.34
C PHE A 145 -0.62 -10.39 6.05
N GLU A 146 -1.72 -10.54 5.31
CA GLU A 146 -3.04 -10.75 5.90
C GLU A 146 -3.51 -12.21 5.89
N VAL A 147 -2.91 -13.07 5.06
CA VAL A 147 -3.22 -14.50 5.01
C VAL A 147 -2.13 -15.30 5.72
N ASN A 148 -2.54 -16.23 6.58
CA ASN A 148 -1.61 -17.05 7.36
C ASN A 148 -0.70 -17.91 6.43
N SER A 149 0.52 -18.18 6.87
CA SER A 149 1.48 -18.96 6.07
C SER A 149 1.04 -20.41 5.84
N ALA A 150 0.17 -20.95 6.70
CA ALA A 150 -0.38 -22.29 6.55
C ALA A 150 -1.33 -22.41 5.34
N LEU A 151 -2.20 -21.42 5.09
CA LEU A 151 -3.03 -21.39 3.89
C LEU A 151 -2.21 -21.05 2.65
N LEU A 152 -1.29 -20.08 2.74
CA LEU A 152 -0.42 -19.70 1.61
C LEU A 152 0.44 -20.86 1.12
N SER A 153 0.89 -21.75 1.99
CA SER A 153 1.65 -22.94 1.59
C SER A 153 0.80 -24.01 0.87
N ARG A 154 -0.53 -23.92 0.94
CA ARG A 154 -1.49 -24.86 0.32
C ARG A 154 -2.30 -24.24 -0.82
N ALA A 155 -2.15 -22.94 -1.07
CA ALA A 155 -2.90 -22.22 -2.09
C ALA A 155 -1.97 -21.41 -2.98
N GLN A 156 -2.10 -21.56 -4.30
CA GLN A 156 -1.32 -20.79 -5.25
C GLN A 156 -1.84 -19.36 -5.35
N VAL A 157 -0.95 -18.36 -5.28
CA VAL A 157 -1.34 -16.94 -5.40
C VAL A 157 -1.33 -16.53 -6.88
N TYR A 158 -2.45 -16.00 -7.36
CA TYR A 158 -2.57 -15.39 -8.68
C TYR A 158 -2.84 -13.89 -8.54
N VAL A 159 -2.03 -13.08 -9.23
CA VAL A 159 -2.13 -11.61 -9.21
C VAL A 159 -2.94 -11.13 -10.40
N LEU A 160 -4.10 -10.55 -10.11
CA LEU A 160 -5.02 -9.99 -11.10
C LEU A 160 -4.75 -8.49 -11.26
N GLN A 161 -4.76 -8.03 -12.50
CA GLN A 161 -4.49 -6.63 -12.86
C GLN A 161 -5.79 -5.88 -13.13
N SER A 162 -5.78 -4.55 -12.96
CA SER A 162 -6.90 -3.71 -13.39
C SER A 162 -7.05 -3.74 -14.91
N LEU A 163 -8.28 -3.61 -15.40
CA LEU A 163 -8.52 -3.59 -16.83
C LEU A 163 -7.93 -2.32 -17.45
N ASN A 164 -7.34 -2.45 -18.63
CA ASN A 164 -6.92 -1.30 -19.42
C ASN A 164 -8.08 -0.70 -20.23
N ASP A 165 -7.83 0.46 -20.83
CA ASP A 165 -8.80 1.22 -21.61
C ASP A 165 -9.39 0.43 -22.79
N ASP A 166 -8.59 -0.38 -23.49
CA ASP A 166 -9.05 -1.20 -24.61
C ASP A 166 -9.96 -2.34 -24.12
N GLU A 167 -9.59 -2.99 -23.02
CA GLU A 167 -10.40 -4.01 -22.35
C GLU A 167 -11.73 -3.44 -21.84
N MET A 168 -11.74 -2.21 -21.34
CA MET A 168 -12.98 -1.54 -20.94
C MET A 168 -13.89 -1.22 -22.14
N ARG A 169 -13.32 -0.85 -23.29
CA ARG A 169 -14.08 -0.69 -24.55
C ARG A 169 -14.67 -2.01 -25.04
N GLN A 170 -13.93 -3.12 -24.92
CA GLN A 170 -14.46 -4.46 -25.21
C GLN A 170 -15.64 -4.80 -24.28
N LEU A 171 -15.55 -4.44 -23.00
CA LEU A 171 -16.62 -4.66 -22.04
C LEU A 171 -17.86 -3.81 -22.35
N LEU A 172 -17.67 -2.55 -22.77
CA LEU A 172 -18.76 -1.69 -23.25
C LEU A 172 -19.48 -2.32 -24.45
N LYS A 173 -18.73 -2.77 -25.45
CA LYS A 173 -19.30 -3.41 -26.65
C LYS A 173 -20.17 -4.61 -26.27
N ARG A 174 -19.68 -5.46 -25.36
CA ARG A 174 -20.47 -6.59 -24.86
C ARG A 174 -21.73 -6.13 -24.10
N ALA A 175 -21.62 -5.06 -23.31
CA ALA A 175 -22.77 -4.50 -22.60
C ALA A 175 -23.84 -3.98 -23.58
N GLN A 176 -23.43 -3.33 -24.68
CA GLN A 176 -24.32 -2.88 -25.75
C GLN A 176 -25.03 -4.04 -26.44
N GLU A 177 -24.32 -5.12 -26.75
CA GLU A 177 -24.89 -6.30 -27.42
C GLU A 177 -25.93 -7.03 -26.56
N ILE A 178 -25.79 -7.02 -25.23
CA ILE A 178 -26.62 -7.83 -24.33
C ILE A 178 -27.74 -7.04 -23.64
N ALA A 179 -27.48 -5.79 -23.25
CA ALA A 179 -28.35 -5.08 -22.30
C ALA A 179 -28.53 -3.58 -22.55
N LEU A 180 -27.67 -2.93 -23.34
CA LEU A 180 -27.75 -1.50 -23.65
C LEU A 180 -28.20 -1.24 -25.10
N ASP A 181 -29.04 -2.12 -25.65
CA ASP A 181 -29.57 -1.97 -27.01
C ASP A 181 -30.25 -0.61 -27.20
N GLY A 182 -30.00 0.02 -28.35
CA GLY A 182 -30.51 1.36 -28.68
C GLY A 182 -29.78 2.56 -28.05
N LEU A 183 -28.75 2.35 -27.23
CA LEU A 183 -27.91 3.44 -26.70
C LEU A 183 -26.57 3.55 -27.44
N ALA A 184 -26.35 4.72 -28.05
CA ALA A 184 -25.07 5.12 -28.62
C ALA A 184 -24.28 5.96 -27.61
N PHE A 185 -22.97 5.73 -27.52
CA PHE A 185 -22.05 6.54 -26.73
C PHE A 185 -21.07 7.20 -27.69
N ASP A 186 -20.82 8.49 -27.53
CA ASP A 186 -19.72 9.14 -28.24
C ASP A 186 -18.36 8.80 -27.58
N ASP A 187 -17.26 8.99 -28.31
CA ASP A 187 -15.92 8.62 -27.82
C ASP A 187 -15.56 9.35 -26.52
N LYS A 188 -15.98 10.61 -26.36
CA LYS A 188 -15.67 11.41 -25.16
C LYS A 188 -16.43 10.91 -23.93
N ALA A 189 -17.67 10.47 -24.07
CA ALA A 189 -18.45 9.85 -23.02
C ALA A 189 -17.81 8.52 -22.61
N ILE A 190 -17.37 7.72 -23.59
CA ILE A 190 -16.65 6.46 -23.34
C ILE A 190 -15.38 6.73 -22.52
N ASP A 191 -14.54 7.65 -22.98
CA ASP A 191 -13.30 8.04 -22.30
C ASP A 191 -13.57 8.53 -20.87
N THR A 192 -14.63 9.32 -20.69
CA THR A 192 -15.05 9.83 -19.39
C THR A 192 -15.42 8.69 -18.46
N LEU A 193 -16.33 7.80 -18.88
CA LEU A 193 -16.81 6.67 -18.08
C LEU A 193 -15.68 5.70 -17.72
N ILE A 194 -14.76 5.44 -18.66
CA ILE A 194 -13.57 4.61 -18.42
C ILE A 194 -12.65 5.28 -17.40
N GLY A 195 -12.40 6.58 -17.54
CA GLY A 195 -11.57 7.34 -16.60
C GLY A 195 -12.15 7.37 -15.19
N TYR A 196 -13.48 7.36 -15.03
CA TYR A 196 -14.13 7.23 -13.71
C TYR A 196 -14.11 5.80 -13.17
N ALA A 197 -14.18 4.79 -14.03
CA ALA A 197 -14.10 3.40 -13.62
C ALA A 197 -12.69 2.98 -13.17
N ASP A 198 -11.63 3.60 -13.71
CA ASP A 198 -10.24 3.44 -13.29
C ASP A 198 -9.82 1.94 -13.19
N GLY A 199 -10.13 1.21 -14.26
CA GLY A 199 -9.83 -0.22 -14.42
C GLY A 199 -10.69 -1.19 -13.59
N ASP A 200 -11.74 -0.72 -12.91
CA ASP A 200 -12.73 -1.54 -12.20
C ASP A 200 -13.95 -1.85 -13.09
N ALA A 201 -14.04 -3.09 -13.57
CA ALA A 201 -15.13 -3.51 -14.46
C ALA A 201 -16.51 -3.44 -13.81
N ARG A 202 -16.63 -3.73 -12.50
CA ARG A 202 -17.91 -3.68 -11.78
C ARG A 202 -18.40 -2.25 -11.69
N ARG A 203 -17.50 -1.31 -11.35
CA ARG A 203 -17.79 0.13 -11.33
C ARG A 203 -18.19 0.62 -12.71
N PHE A 204 -17.47 0.22 -13.76
CA PHE A 204 -17.81 0.58 -15.14
C PHE A 204 -19.21 0.13 -15.54
N LEU A 205 -19.57 -1.14 -15.28
CA LEU A 205 -20.90 -1.65 -15.58
C LEU A 205 -22.00 -0.94 -14.78
N ASN A 206 -21.74 -0.58 -13.52
CA ASN A 206 -22.69 0.23 -12.73
C ASN A 206 -22.87 1.63 -13.33
N LEU A 207 -21.80 2.26 -13.83
CA LEU A 207 -21.88 3.55 -14.52
C LEU A 207 -22.70 3.44 -15.81
N LEU A 208 -22.53 2.37 -16.58
CA LEU A 208 -23.33 2.12 -17.79
C LEU A 208 -24.82 1.89 -17.48
N GLU A 209 -25.12 1.16 -16.41
CA GLU A 209 -26.50 0.94 -15.95
C GLU A 209 -27.16 2.25 -15.47
N GLN A 210 -26.40 3.12 -14.79
CA GLN A 210 -26.85 4.45 -14.42
C GLN A 210 -27.08 5.33 -15.65
N ALA A 211 -26.15 5.31 -16.62
CA ALA A 211 -26.30 6.04 -17.88
C ALA A 211 -27.56 5.60 -18.63
N GLN A 212 -27.84 4.29 -18.71
CA GLN A 212 -29.07 3.76 -19.31
C GLN A 212 -30.33 4.27 -18.61
N THR A 213 -30.33 4.26 -17.28
CA THR A 213 -31.49 4.71 -16.48
C THR A 213 -31.74 6.21 -16.68
N ALA A 214 -30.68 7.01 -16.67
CA ALA A 214 -30.76 8.44 -16.95
C ALA A 214 -31.24 8.71 -18.39
N ALA A 215 -30.71 7.99 -19.37
CA ALA A 215 -31.07 8.12 -20.78
C ALA A 215 -32.56 7.85 -21.03
N ALA A 216 -33.07 6.76 -20.45
CA ALA A 216 -34.48 6.40 -20.54
C ALA A 216 -35.38 7.46 -19.92
N SER A 217 -34.94 8.08 -18.81
CA SER A 217 -35.68 9.13 -18.11
C SER A 217 -35.71 10.44 -18.90
N ALA A 218 -34.58 10.80 -19.52
CA ALA A 218 -34.44 11.97 -20.40
C ALA A 218 -34.97 11.73 -21.82
N ARG A 219 -35.32 10.49 -22.16
CA ARG A 219 -35.74 10.03 -23.51
C ARG A 219 -34.70 10.34 -24.60
N VAL A 220 -33.43 10.17 -24.26
CA VAL A 220 -32.30 10.30 -25.19
C VAL A 220 -31.74 8.92 -25.53
N THR A 221 -31.22 8.78 -26.75
CA THR A 221 -30.60 7.54 -27.24
C THR A 221 -29.10 7.69 -27.48
N THR A 222 -28.57 8.91 -27.39
CA THR A 222 -27.14 9.22 -27.55
C THR A 222 -26.62 9.81 -26.24
N ILE A 223 -25.54 9.24 -25.74
CA ILE A 223 -24.84 9.64 -24.52
C ILE A 223 -23.55 10.34 -24.94
N ASP A 224 -23.49 11.64 -24.73
CA ASP A 224 -22.29 12.46 -24.90
C ASP A 224 -21.66 12.82 -23.54
N ALA A 225 -20.49 13.44 -23.59
CA ALA A 225 -19.78 13.84 -22.37
C ALA A 225 -20.56 14.85 -21.51
N GLU A 226 -21.36 15.73 -22.12
CA GLU A 226 -22.17 16.72 -21.39
C GLU A 226 -23.30 16.03 -20.61
N PHE A 227 -23.95 15.04 -21.22
CA PHE A 227 -24.95 14.20 -20.58
C PHE A 227 -24.37 13.44 -19.39
N VAL A 228 -23.20 12.81 -19.55
CA VAL A 228 -22.51 12.11 -18.46
C VAL A 228 -22.23 13.07 -17.30
N SER A 229 -21.77 14.29 -17.58
CA SER A 229 -21.43 15.27 -16.54
C SER A 229 -22.65 15.86 -15.81
N SER A 230 -23.78 16.02 -16.51
CA SER A 230 -24.98 16.69 -15.98
C SER A 230 -25.98 15.72 -15.34
N ALA A 231 -26.07 14.48 -15.85
CA ALA A 231 -27.06 13.50 -15.42
C ALA A 231 -26.52 12.47 -14.42
N MET A 232 -25.20 12.37 -14.24
CA MET A 232 -24.58 11.39 -13.36
C MET A 232 -23.74 12.07 -12.27
N THR A 233 -24.01 11.70 -11.01
CA THR A 233 -23.13 12.08 -9.88
C THR A 233 -21.91 11.16 -9.87
N LEU A 234 -20.84 11.59 -10.54
CA LEU A 234 -19.61 10.82 -10.64
C LEU A 234 -18.77 11.03 -9.37
N ASN A 235 -18.79 10.05 -8.46
CA ASN A 235 -17.88 10.03 -7.31
C ASN A 235 -16.42 9.96 -7.79
N THR A 236 -15.52 10.59 -7.03
CA THR A 236 -14.08 10.72 -7.31
C THR A 236 -13.38 9.39 -7.65
N ARG A 237 -12.26 9.49 -8.36
CA ARG A 237 -11.45 8.36 -8.87
C ARG A 237 -11.02 7.42 -7.73
N ARG A 238 -10.63 6.20 -8.10
CA ARG A 238 -10.34 5.11 -7.17
C ARG A 238 -9.25 5.51 -6.18
N PHE A 239 -9.58 5.48 -4.90
CA PHE A 239 -8.60 5.55 -3.84
C PHE A 239 -9.05 4.68 -2.69
N ASP A 240 -8.27 3.64 -2.47
CA ASP A 240 -8.49 2.73 -1.36
C ASP A 240 -7.79 3.31 -0.12
N LYS A 241 -8.56 3.84 0.83
CA LYS A 241 -8.02 4.31 2.11
C LYS A 241 -7.60 3.11 2.96
N GLY A 242 -6.37 2.65 2.74
CA GLY A 242 -5.72 1.63 3.57
C GLY A 242 -5.25 0.37 2.84
N GLY A 243 -5.55 0.19 1.55
CA GLY A 243 -5.10 -0.97 0.76
C GLY A 243 -3.71 -0.82 0.12
N ASP A 244 -3.23 -1.86 -0.57
CA ASP A 244 -1.88 -1.93 -1.17
C ASP A 244 -1.57 -0.72 -2.09
N ASN A 245 -2.55 -0.28 -2.89
CA ASN A 245 -2.39 0.84 -3.82
C ASN A 245 -2.07 2.17 -3.09
N PHE A 246 -2.60 2.36 -1.87
CA PHE A 246 -2.23 3.51 -1.03
C PHE A 246 -0.75 3.47 -0.64
N TYR A 247 -0.29 2.28 -0.22
CA TYR A 247 1.10 2.06 0.17
C TYR A 247 2.07 2.18 -1.01
N ASP A 248 1.67 1.72 -2.19
CA ASP A 248 2.46 1.87 -3.41
C ASP A 248 2.62 3.34 -3.81
N GLN A 249 1.54 4.13 -3.75
CA GLN A 249 1.59 5.55 -4.07
C GLN A 249 2.43 6.36 -3.08
N ILE A 250 2.30 6.12 -1.77
CA ILE A 250 3.16 6.81 -0.80
C ILE A 250 4.62 6.38 -0.94
N SER A 251 4.86 5.13 -1.31
CA SER A 251 6.18 4.60 -1.60
C SER A 251 6.78 5.24 -2.85
N ALA A 252 5.97 5.44 -3.90
CA ALA A 252 6.36 6.12 -5.13
C ALA A 252 6.66 7.61 -4.90
N LEU A 253 5.83 8.32 -4.12
CA LEU A 253 6.10 9.69 -3.66
C LEU A 253 7.47 9.76 -2.96
N HIS A 254 7.68 8.89 -1.97
CA HIS A 254 8.90 8.89 -1.17
C HIS A 254 10.15 8.58 -2.01
N LYS A 255 10.06 7.59 -2.91
CA LYS A 255 11.15 7.25 -3.84
C LYS A 255 11.41 8.38 -4.83
N SER A 256 10.39 9.12 -5.26
CA SER A 256 10.55 10.24 -6.19
C SER A 256 11.25 11.42 -5.51
N VAL A 257 10.89 11.75 -4.27
CA VAL A 257 11.61 12.74 -3.45
C VAL A 257 13.07 12.31 -3.26
N ARG A 258 13.31 11.07 -2.81
CA ARG A 258 14.65 10.51 -2.62
C ARG A 258 15.48 10.50 -3.91
N GLY A 259 14.84 10.17 -5.04
CA GLY A 259 15.41 10.15 -6.38
C GLY A 259 15.61 11.53 -7.01
N SER A 260 15.23 12.60 -6.30
CA SER A 260 15.32 13.98 -6.78
C SER A 260 14.53 14.25 -8.07
N SER A 261 13.34 13.65 -8.17
CA SER A 261 12.37 13.88 -9.25
C SER A 261 11.22 14.74 -8.72
N PRO A 262 11.28 16.08 -8.89
CA PRO A 262 10.22 16.98 -8.40
C PRO A 262 8.89 16.72 -9.11
N ASP A 263 8.91 16.47 -10.42
CA ASP A 263 7.69 16.19 -11.20
C ASP A 263 7.04 14.88 -10.76
N GLY A 264 7.84 13.81 -10.60
CA GLY A 264 7.34 12.53 -10.11
C GLY A 264 6.80 12.63 -8.68
N ALA A 265 7.51 13.35 -7.81
CA ALA A 265 7.07 13.56 -6.43
C ALA A 265 5.76 14.34 -6.38
N LEU A 266 5.63 15.44 -7.12
CA LEU A 266 4.41 16.23 -7.17
C LEU A 266 3.25 15.42 -7.77
N TYR A 267 3.48 14.65 -8.83
CA TYR A 267 2.46 13.78 -9.42
C TYR A 267 1.90 12.79 -8.40
N TRP A 268 2.76 12.04 -7.70
CA TRP A 268 2.29 11.05 -6.71
C TRP A 268 1.61 11.71 -5.52
N PHE A 269 2.10 12.88 -5.07
CA PHE A 269 1.43 13.66 -4.04
C PHE A 269 0.01 14.08 -4.48
N CYS A 270 -0.12 14.68 -5.67
CA CYS A 270 -1.40 15.12 -6.20
C CYS A 270 -2.36 13.95 -6.47
N ARG A 271 -1.87 12.80 -6.95
CA ARG A 271 -2.69 11.58 -7.11
C ARG A 271 -3.26 11.10 -5.79
N MET A 272 -2.48 11.18 -4.72
CA MET A 272 -2.95 10.83 -3.38
C MET A 272 -3.98 11.84 -2.85
N ILE A 273 -3.76 13.15 -3.06
CA ILE A 273 -4.73 14.20 -2.69
C ILE A 273 -6.06 14.04 -3.46
N ASP A 274 -6.00 13.87 -4.79
CA ASP A 274 -7.17 13.63 -5.66
C ASP A 274 -7.93 12.36 -5.26
N GLY A 275 -7.19 11.33 -4.85
CA GLY A 275 -7.78 10.13 -4.26
C GLY A 275 -8.40 10.35 -2.88
N GLY A 276 -8.18 11.48 -2.23
CA GLY A 276 -8.72 11.77 -0.90
C GLY A 276 -7.90 11.15 0.23
N ALA A 277 -6.59 10.90 0.03
CA ALA A 277 -5.65 10.66 1.11
C ALA A 277 -5.81 11.72 2.20
N ASP A 278 -5.69 11.32 3.47
CA ASP A 278 -5.61 12.30 4.55
C ASP A 278 -4.34 13.15 4.38
N PRO A 279 -4.42 14.47 4.12
CA PRO A 279 -3.22 15.27 3.93
C PRO A 279 -2.38 15.38 5.20
N LYS A 280 -2.95 15.15 6.39
CA LYS A 280 -2.17 15.05 7.64
C LYS A 280 -1.25 13.83 7.63
N TYR A 281 -1.69 12.72 7.02
CA TYR A 281 -0.82 11.56 6.79
C TYR A 281 0.33 11.92 5.85
N LEU A 282 0.04 12.62 4.76
CA LEU A 282 1.08 13.07 3.81
C LEU A 282 2.07 14.03 4.48
N ALA A 283 1.60 14.98 5.27
CA ALA A 283 2.45 15.90 6.05
C ALA A 283 3.44 15.15 6.95
N ARG A 284 2.99 14.12 7.70
CA ARG A 284 3.88 13.27 8.51
C ARG A 284 4.96 12.58 7.66
N ARG A 285 4.61 12.13 6.46
CA ARG A 285 5.56 11.49 5.54
C ARG A 285 6.55 12.50 4.96
N ILE A 286 6.12 13.72 4.67
CA ILE A 286 6.98 14.84 4.24
C ILE A 286 8.00 15.20 5.32
N VAL A 287 7.56 15.38 6.57
CA VAL A 287 8.46 15.62 7.72
C VAL A 287 9.47 14.48 7.88
N ARG A 288 9.02 13.22 7.75
CA ARG A 288 9.94 12.07 7.82
C ARG A 288 10.99 12.09 6.71
N MET A 289 10.62 12.38 5.46
CA MET A 289 11.56 12.48 4.34
C MET A 289 12.63 13.56 4.59
N ALA A 290 12.26 14.69 5.20
CA ALA A 290 13.20 15.74 5.54
C ALA A 290 14.30 15.25 6.53
N TRP A 291 13.93 14.44 7.52
CA TRP A 291 14.89 13.84 8.48
C TRP A 291 15.68 12.66 7.91
N GLU A 292 15.06 11.81 7.09
CA GLU A 292 15.62 10.54 6.62
C GLU A 292 16.51 10.70 5.38
N ASP A 293 16.07 11.52 4.41
CA ASP A 293 16.66 11.58 3.07
C ASP A 293 17.45 12.86 2.79
N ILE A 294 17.19 13.94 3.53
CA ILE A 294 17.89 15.23 3.40
C ILE A 294 18.83 15.43 4.58
N GLY A 295 18.31 15.33 5.80
CA GLY A 295 19.10 15.36 7.03
C GLY A 295 19.96 16.61 7.16
N LEU A 296 21.23 16.44 7.55
CA LEU A 296 22.15 17.55 7.77
C LEU A 296 22.73 18.14 6.47
N ALA A 297 22.40 17.59 5.29
CA ALA A 297 22.83 18.16 4.02
C ALA A 297 22.08 19.46 3.69
N ASP A 298 20.81 19.58 4.09
CA ASP A 298 20.10 20.86 4.14
C ASP A 298 19.12 20.88 5.35
N PRO A 299 19.57 21.31 6.54
CA PRO A 299 18.74 21.34 7.74
C PRO A 299 17.46 22.19 7.62
N ARG A 300 17.39 23.13 6.66
CA ARG A 300 16.19 23.94 6.44
C ARG A 300 15.02 23.12 5.89
N ALA A 301 15.30 21.98 5.26
CA ALA A 301 14.26 21.03 4.83
C ALA A 301 13.33 20.62 5.97
N LEU A 302 13.85 20.53 7.20
CA LEU A 302 13.07 20.24 8.40
C LEU A 302 12.06 21.35 8.69
N GLN A 303 12.51 22.60 8.63
CA GLN A 303 11.66 23.76 8.84
C GLN A 303 10.61 23.88 7.74
N VAL A 304 11.00 23.79 6.46
CA VAL A 304 10.06 23.85 5.33
C VAL A 304 8.97 22.79 5.45
N ALA A 305 9.31 21.55 5.82
CA ALA A 305 8.35 20.48 6.00
C ALA A 305 7.38 20.73 7.18
N ASN A 306 7.90 21.21 8.32
CA ASN A 306 7.07 21.53 9.49
C ASN A 306 6.18 22.74 9.26
N ASP A 307 6.71 23.81 8.67
CA ASP A 307 5.95 25.03 8.38
C ASP A 307 4.83 24.73 7.37
N ALA A 308 5.07 23.84 6.40
CA ALA A 308 4.03 23.37 5.49
C ALA A 308 2.94 22.55 6.19
N ALA A 309 3.31 21.68 7.14
CA ALA A 309 2.35 20.93 7.94
C ALA A 309 1.49 21.87 8.82
N GLU A 310 2.11 22.83 9.49
CA GLU A 310 1.40 23.84 10.29
C GLU A 310 0.51 24.73 9.41
N THR A 311 0.97 25.12 8.23
CA THR A 311 0.16 25.87 7.26
C THR A 311 -1.09 25.07 6.87
N TYR A 312 -0.95 23.77 6.62
CA TYR A 312 -2.11 22.91 6.34
C TYR A 312 -3.07 22.83 7.53
N GLU A 313 -2.57 22.73 8.77
CA GLU A 313 -3.42 22.74 9.96
C GLU A 313 -4.21 24.04 10.13
N ARG A 314 -3.63 25.18 9.72
CA ARG A 314 -4.26 26.50 9.80
C ARG A 314 -5.26 26.77 8.68
N LEU A 315 -4.94 26.36 7.45
CA LEU A 315 -5.72 26.72 6.25
C LEU A 315 -6.67 25.61 5.78
N GLY A 316 -6.35 24.34 6.02
CA GLY A 316 -7.11 23.21 5.48
C GLY A 316 -7.00 23.09 3.95
N SER A 317 -7.91 22.33 3.34
CA SER A 317 -7.97 22.16 1.89
C SER A 317 -8.82 23.25 1.21
N PRO A 318 -8.46 23.73 0.01
CA PRO A 318 -7.27 23.35 -0.78
C PRO A 318 -5.99 24.15 -0.46
N GLU A 319 -6.05 25.30 0.21
CA GLU A 319 -4.92 26.24 0.32
C GLU A 319 -3.71 25.65 1.06
N GLY A 320 -3.95 24.83 2.08
CA GLY A 320 -2.91 24.12 2.82
C GLY A 320 -2.23 23.02 2.02
N GLU A 321 -2.92 22.42 1.05
CA GLU A 321 -2.36 21.36 0.19
C GLU A 321 -1.25 21.92 -0.71
N LEU A 322 -1.40 23.18 -1.13
CA LEU A 322 -0.36 23.89 -1.87
C LEU A 322 0.94 24.00 -1.07
N ALA A 323 0.86 24.29 0.24
CA ALA A 323 2.04 24.37 1.09
C ALA A 323 2.76 23.01 1.19
N LEU A 324 2.00 21.92 1.35
CA LEU A 324 2.54 20.57 1.34
C LEU A 324 3.17 20.21 -0.02
N GLY A 325 2.53 20.59 -1.13
CA GLY A 325 3.08 20.41 -2.48
C GLY A 325 4.41 21.15 -2.67
N GLN A 326 4.52 22.39 -2.20
CA GLN A 326 5.77 23.17 -2.24
C GLN A 326 6.87 22.51 -1.39
N ALA A 327 6.54 21.98 -0.22
CA ALA A 327 7.49 21.24 0.60
C ALA A 327 7.99 19.97 -0.12
N VAL A 328 7.10 19.22 -0.79
CA VAL A 328 7.49 18.04 -1.59
C VAL A 328 8.49 18.41 -2.68
N ILE A 329 8.23 19.49 -3.42
CA ILE A 329 9.13 19.99 -4.48
C ILE A 329 10.48 20.40 -3.88
N TYR A 330 10.47 21.16 -2.78
CA TYR A 330 11.69 21.57 -2.09
C TYR A 330 12.54 20.36 -1.68
N LEU A 331 11.93 19.37 -1.04
CA LEU A 331 12.63 18.15 -0.61
C LEU A 331 13.18 17.36 -1.80
N ALA A 332 12.45 17.29 -2.91
CA ALA A 332 12.92 16.64 -4.13
C ALA A 332 14.17 17.34 -4.69
N CYS A 333 14.25 18.67 -4.64
CA CYS A 333 15.40 19.44 -5.12
C CYS A 333 16.57 19.54 -4.12
N ALA A 334 16.34 19.29 -2.82
CA ALA A 334 17.34 19.45 -1.77
C ALA A 334 18.52 18.46 -1.89
N ALA A 335 19.68 18.84 -1.32
CA ALA A 335 20.83 17.97 -1.21
C ALA A 335 20.49 16.72 -0.37
N LYS A 336 20.76 15.53 -0.90
CA LYS A 336 20.40 14.26 -0.26
C LYS A 336 21.48 13.75 0.67
N SER A 337 21.09 13.38 1.89
CA SER A 337 21.93 12.62 2.81
C SER A 337 21.10 11.80 3.80
N ASN A 338 21.38 10.49 3.83
CA ASN A 338 20.92 9.59 4.88
C ASN A 338 22.03 9.30 5.92
N ALA A 339 23.11 10.10 5.94
CA ALA A 339 24.25 9.87 6.84
C ALA A 339 23.85 9.92 8.31
N GLY A 340 23.04 10.90 8.71
CA GLY A 340 22.49 11.01 10.07
C GLY A 340 21.58 9.84 10.43
N TYR A 341 20.68 9.47 9.52
CA TYR A 341 19.78 8.30 9.68
C TYR A 341 20.58 7.01 9.90
N ASN A 342 21.58 6.74 9.06
CA ASN A 342 22.43 5.57 9.18
C ASN A 342 23.26 5.60 10.47
N ALA A 343 23.78 6.76 10.87
CA ALA A 343 24.54 6.92 12.10
C ALA A 343 23.69 6.58 13.33
N PHE A 344 22.46 7.11 13.40
CA PHE A 344 21.53 6.83 14.48
C PHE A 344 21.18 5.34 14.56
N ASN A 345 20.88 4.71 13.42
CA ASN A 345 20.54 3.28 13.38
C ASN A 345 21.72 2.39 13.80
N GLN A 346 22.94 2.72 13.37
CA GLN A 346 24.14 1.99 13.79
C GLN A 346 24.41 2.14 15.29
N ALA A 347 24.26 3.36 15.83
CA ALA A 347 24.39 3.63 17.25
C ALA A 347 23.36 2.85 18.08
N MET A 348 22.09 2.90 17.68
CA MET A 348 21.00 2.17 18.33
C MET A 348 21.20 0.65 18.27
N ALA A 349 21.66 0.11 17.14
CA ALA A 349 21.95 -1.31 16.99
C ALA A 349 23.11 -1.75 17.87
N PHE A 350 24.17 -0.94 17.95
CA PHE A 350 25.31 -1.19 18.82
C PHE A 350 24.91 -1.22 20.29
N VAL A 351 24.19 -0.18 20.76
CA VAL A 351 23.75 -0.09 22.17
C VAL A 351 22.83 -1.24 22.57
N LYS A 352 21.99 -1.75 21.65
CA LYS A 352 21.16 -2.94 21.90
C LYS A 352 21.96 -4.22 22.14
N GLN A 353 23.19 -4.30 21.63
CA GLN A 353 24.04 -5.49 21.70
C GLN A 353 25.20 -5.33 22.70
N ASP A 354 25.49 -4.10 23.12
CA ASP A 354 26.54 -3.80 24.09
C ASP A 354 26.05 -4.01 25.53
N LYS A 355 27.00 -4.13 26.46
CA LYS A 355 26.70 -4.12 27.90
C LYS A 355 26.41 -2.70 28.39
N SER A 356 25.68 -2.56 29.49
CA SER A 356 25.49 -1.28 30.17
C SER A 356 26.81 -0.75 30.75
N ARG A 357 27.54 0.04 29.96
CA ARG A 357 28.78 0.71 30.39
C ARG A 357 28.45 1.92 31.26
N GLU A 358 29.28 2.15 32.27
CA GLU A 358 29.14 3.37 33.08
C GLU A 358 29.58 4.61 32.29
N VAL A 359 29.02 5.76 32.66
CA VAL A 359 29.49 7.06 32.18
C VAL A 359 30.88 7.31 32.79
N PRO A 360 31.91 7.66 31.98
CA PRO A 360 33.23 8.02 32.48
C PRO A 360 33.21 9.14 33.53
N VAL A 361 34.11 9.10 34.52
CA VAL A 361 34.10 10.03 35.65
C VAL A 361 34.19 11.49 35.21
N HIS A 362 34.98 11.80 34.18
CA HIS A 362 35.13 13.15 33.65
C HIS A 362 33.88 13.68 32.92
N LEU A 363 32.89 12.83 32.62
CA LEU A 363 31.61 13.21 32.00
C LEU A 363 30.42 13.14 32.97
N ARG A 364 30.63 12.64 34.20
CA ARG A 364 29.56 12.55 35.20
C ARG A 364 29.17 13.94 35.72
N ASN A 365 27.88 14.12 35.96
CA ASN A 365 27.41 15.28 36.70
C ASN A 365 27.81 15.15 38.19
N ALA A 366 28.34 16.22 38.78
CA ALA A 366 28.69 16.28 40.21
C ALA A 366 27.92 17.41 40.93
N PRO A 367 26.58 17.27 41.07
CA PRO A 367 25.73 18.35 41.57
C PRO A 367 25.85 18.57 43.09
N THR A 368 26.38 17.62 43.86
CA THR A 368 26.46 17.72 45.34
C THR A 368 27.87 18.06 45.84
N LYS A 369 27.96 18.70 47.02
CA LYS A 369 29.25 19.01 47.68
C LYS A 369 30.11 17.76 47.91
N LEU A 370 29.49 16.68 48.36
CA LEU A 370 30.16 15.39 48.57
C LEU A 370 30.75 14.81 47.27
N MET A 371 30.06 14.93 46.15
CA MET A 371 30.58 14.47 44.84
C MET A 371 31.79 15.30 44.38
N LYS A 372 31.77 16.62 44.61
CA LYS A 372 32.93 17.48 44.32
C LYS A 372 34.14 17.16 45.21
N GLU A 373 33.90 16.92 46.51
CA GLU A 373 34.94 16.53 47.48
C GLU A 373 35.56 15.15 47.18
N LEU A 374 34.78 14.23 46.57
CA LEU A 374 35.25 12.92 46.10
C LEU A 374 35.96 12.98 44.73
N GLY A 375 36.18 14.16 44.17
CA GLY A 375 36.91 14.35 42.91
C GLY A 375 36.05 14.21 41.64
N TYR A 376 34.74 14.00 41.76
CA TYR A 376 33.85 13.98 40.59
C TYR A 376 33.72 15.40 40.02
N GLY A 377 34.16 15.59 38.77
CA GLY A 377 34.10 16.86 38.04
C GLY A 377 35.43 17.63 37.91
N HIS A 378 36.48 17.29 38.67
CA HIS A 378 37.79 17.93 38.51
C HIS A 378 38.56 17.47 37.25
N ALA A 379 38.20 16.31 36.71
CA ALA A 379 38.77 15.78 35.47
C ALA A 379 38.03 16.26 34.20
N TYR A 380 36.93 16.99 34.33
CA TYR A 380 36.18 17.48 33.17
C TYR A 380 36.91 18.64 32.51
N ARG A 381 37.24 18.46 31.23
CA ARG A 381 37.81 19.50 30.37
C ARG A 381 36.70 20.38 29.80
N TYR A 382 36.54 21.58 30.36
CA TYR A 382 35.52 22.51 29.88
C TYR A 382 35.95 23.15 28.57
N ALA A 383 35.39 22.63 27.47
CA ALA A 383 35.84 22.96 26.12
C ALA A 383 35.88 24.47 25.81
N HIS A 384 34.98 25.29 26.35
CA HIS A 384 34.94 26.74 26.10
C HIS A 384 36.17 27.50 26.61
N ASP A 385 36.86 26.97 27.62
CA ASP A 385 38.09 27.57 28.18
C ASP A 385 39.35 27.09 27.43
N GLU A 386 39.19 26.16 26.47
CA GLU A 386 40.28 25.63 25.66
C GLU A 386 40.38 26.32 24.28
N PRO A 387 41.56 26.28 23.64
CA PRO A 387 41.73 26.83 22.29
C PRO A 387 40.67 26.31 21.31
N ASN A 388 40.12 27.23 20.51
CA ASN A 388 39.04 26.96 19.55
C ASN A 388 37.72 26.44 20.15
N ALA A 389 37.55 26.55 21.47
CA ALA A 389 36.44 25.97 22.20
C ALA A 389 36.32 24.43 22.01
N TYR A 390 37.45 23.72 21.92
CA TYR A 390 37.51 22.28 21.68
C TYR A 390 38.59 21.60 22.54
N ALA A 391 38.20 20.61 23.34
CA ALA A 391 39.11 19.85 24.20
C ALA A 391 39.83 18.77 23.39
N ALA A 392 40.88 19.15 22.65
CA ALA A 392 41.61 18.23 21.78
C ALA A 392 42.20 17.04 22.56
N GLY A 393 42.01 15.82 22.04
CA GLY A 393 42.44 14.56 22.66
C GLY A 393 41.48 13.99 23.71
N GLU A 394 40.38 14.68 24.02
CA GLU A 394 39.35 14.18 24.95
C GLU A 394 38.52 13.04 24.32
N SER A 395 38.13 12.04 25.12
CA SER A 395 37.23 10.97 24.71
C SER A 395 35.86 11.12 25.38
N TYR A 396 34.82 11.21 24.56
CA TYR A 396 33.42 11.29 25.01
C TYR A 396 32.73 9.91 25.08
N LEU A 397 33.47 8.83 24.85
CA LEU A 397 32.98 7.45 24.89
C LEU A 397 33.39 6.75 26.19
N PRO A 398 32.68 5.67 26.59
CA PRO A 398 33.10 4.83 27.71
C PRO A 398 34.55 4.37 27.61
N GLU A 399 35.22 4.22 28.76
CA GLU A 399 36.60 3.75 28.82
C GLU A 399 36.78 2.41 28.07
N GLY A 400 37.86 2.31 27.31
CA GLY A 400 38.18 1.14 26.48
C GLY A 400 37.29 0.95 25.25
N MET A 401 36.33 1.85 24.98
CA MET A 401 35.55 1.81 23.74
C MET A 401 36.34 2.45 22.59
N ARG A 402 36.50 1.71 21.50
CA ARG A 402 37.07 2.27 20.27
C ARG A 402 36.06 3.20 19.61
N GLU A 403 36.56 4.28 19.01
CA GLU A 403 35.75 5.27 18.34
C GLU A 403 35.00 4.64 17.13
N PRO A 404 33.65 4.60 17.13
CA PRO A 404 32.89 3.85 16.13
C PRO A 404 32.68 4.63 14.82
N ARG A 405 32.76 5.96 14.86
CA ARG A 405 32.59 6.87 13.71
C ARG A 405 31.31 6.59 12.90
N TRP A 406 30.19 6.46 13.60
CA TRP A 406 28.88 6.19 12.99
C TRP A 406 28.46 7.28 12.02
N TYR A 407 28.67 8.55 12.38
CA TYR A 407 28.33 9.67 11.50
C TYR A 407 29.42 9.91 10.44
N LYS A 408 29.04 9.67 9.19
CA LYS A 408 29.90 9.79 8.01
C LYS A 408 29.26 10.81 7.05
N PRO A 409 29.53 12.11 7.21
CA PRO A 409 28.96 13.15 6.36
C PRO A 409 29.36 12.94 4.90
N VAL A 410 28.46 13.31 3.98
CA VAL A 410 28.67 13.17 2.54
C VAL A 410 29.05 14.51 1.89
N PRO A 411 29.70 14.53 0.72
CA PRO A 411 30.14 15.77 0.07
C PRO A 411 28.99 16.48 -0.67
N ARG A 412 27.84 16.68 -0.01
CA ARG A 412 26.65 17.34 -0.57
C ARG A 412 26.10 18.34 0.44
N GLY A 413 25.64 19.49 -0.05
CA GLY A 413 25.08 20.53 0.80
C GLY A 413 26.02 20.93 1.95
N LEU A 414 25.45 21.21 3.12
CA LEU A 414 26.21 21.61 4.31
C LEU A 414 27.08 20.50 4.89
N GLU A 415 26.80 19.23 4.59
CA GLU A 415 27.62 18.12 5.11
C GLU A 415 29.06 18.16 4.59
N SER A 416 29.33 18.80 3.45
CA SER A 416 30.69 19.08 2.99
C SER A 416 31.49 19.90 4.02
N LYS A 417 30.91 20.98 4.56
CA LYS A 417 31.53 21.81 5.60
C LYS A 417 31.59 21.12 6.95
N ILE A 418 30.60 20.27 7.26
CA ILE A 418 30.64 19.44 8.45
C ILE A 418 31.80 18.43 8.35
N ALA A 419 32.01 17.83 7.18
CA ALA A 419 33.12 16.92 6.93
C ALA A 419 34.47 17.62 7.10
N ASP A 420 34.64 18.81 6.51
CA ASP A 420 35.84 19.64 6.66
C ASP A 420 36.13 19.94 8.14
N LYS A 421 35.11 20.39 8.89
CA LYS A 421 35.23 20.68 10.33
C LYS A 421 35.63 19.44 11.11
N LEU A 422 34.97 18.30 10.89
CA LEU A 422 35.28 17.05 11.60
C LEU A 422 36.66 16.50 11.24
N ALA A 423 37.15 16.70 10.02
CA ALA A 423 38.50 16.34 9.63
C ALA A 423 39.54 17.17 10.40
N TRP A 424 39.34 18.50 10.43
CA TRP A 424 40.20 19.41 11.17
C TRP A 424 40.23 19.12 12.68
N LEU A 425 39.07 18.85 13.30
CA LEU A 425 39.03 18.48 14.73
C LEU A 425 39.83 17.20 15.02
N ARG A 426 39.77 16.20 14.13
CA ARG A 426 40.59 14.98 14.26
C ARG A 426 42.09 15.25 14.08
N ASP A 427 42.47 16.26 13.31
CA ASP A 427 43.87 16.68 13.23
C ASP A 427 44.35 17.22 14.58
N LEU A 428 43.54 18.05 15.23
CA LEU A 428 43.83 18.55 16.58
C LEU A 428 43.96 17.40 17.59
N ASP A 429 43.06 16.41 17.55
CA ASP A 429 43.12 15.24 18.43
C ASP A 429 44.41 14.42 18.21
N ARG A 430 44.84 14.27 16.96
CA ARG A 430 46.10 13.58 16.61
C ARG A 430 47.34 14.35 17.03
N GLU A 431 47.29 15.69 17.00
CA GLU A 431 48.39 16.53 17.47
C GLU A 431 48.50 16.54 19.00
N ALA A 432 47.36 16.53 19.71
CA ALA A 432 47.32 16.43 21.16
C ALA A 432 47.91 15.09 21.63
N GLY A 433 47.50 13.97 21.03
CA GLY A 433 48.00 12.64 21.39
C GLY A 433 49.45 12.33 21.00
N LYS A 434 50.18 13.27 20.37
CA LYS A 434 51.64 13.18 20.14
C LYS A 434 52.47 13.93 21.20
N LYS A 435 51.82 14.78 22.00
CA LYS A 435 52.46 15.58 23.05
C LYS A 435 52.46 14.88 24.41
N ASP A 436 51.64 13.84 24.56
CA ASP A 436 51.71 12.82 25.60
C ASP A 436 52.58 11.64 25.12
#